data_AF-A0A6N6LLX1-F1
#
_entry.id   AF-A0A6N6LLX1-F1
#
_cell.length_a   1.000
_cell.length_b   1.000
_cell.length_c   1.000
_cell.angle_alpha   90.00
_cell.angle_beta   90.00
_cell.angle_gamma   90.00
#
_symmetry.space_group_name_H-M   'P 1'
#
loop_
_entity.id
_entity.type
_entity.pdbx_description
1 polymer ?
#
loop_
_entity_poly.entity_id
_entity_poly.type
_entity_poly.pdbx_seq_one_letter_code
_entity_poly.pdbx_strand_id
1 'polypeptide(L)'
;MALDFSSMKVDYDKIGTSTIYKSLRNSISYISNSSLKELDITLSLESGVKAQNSNTIYFKDLITSRLTQSTLSKESISILKENFSQDDFYQRSDGSYILTGKAESFVSGWYADIAYQRAYLSADENNDGYLEQSELDNTRSGFITHGWYTRNNDKILSMSNVYTESYIQLNGYSKSIAGVSQNFKLNQKNLYNDGKFASNTIDLELDKTIKNDKNLDGILQYNEVLSRSEMLQSNIDNISYMARTNGFGEGFFDFNADSYTLFDFMEDMQSYEKLAQNDFDISSLDETELASLKEKLLEFFDGDEFKKYDFKEYYENLQNEFKNISSRYLNDTEKNLDYEQLSKVMKEIFTNYKETNTSSINFTSLNLDLRV
;
A
#
# COMPACT_ATOMS: atom_id res chain seq x y z
N MET A 1 29.07 14.00 -18.85
CA MET A 1 30.09 14.26 -17.82
C MET A 1 29.81 13.31 -16.66
N ALA A 2 30.80 12.57 -16.15
CA ALA A 2 30.59 11.59 -15.08
C ALA A 2 30.70 12.30 -13.71
N LEU A 3 29.70 12.10 -12.84
CA LEU A 3 29.70 12.69 -11.51
C LEU A 3 30.66 11.94 -10.57
N ASP A 4 31.32 12.67 -9.68
CA ASP A 4 32.18 12.16 -8.61
C ASP A 4 31.44 12.18 -7.27
N PHE A 5 31.20 11.00 -6.70
CA PHE A 5 30.52 10.80 -5.42
C PHE A 5 31.47 10.51 -4.25
N SER A 6 32.79 10.49 -4.47
CA SER A 6 33.79 10.05 -3.48
C SER A 6 33.80 10.86 -2.19
N SER A 7 33.29 12.09 -2.21
CA SER A 7 33.21 12.98 -1.05
C SER A 7 31.79 13.19 -0.52
N MET A 8 30.79 12.53 -1.10
CA MET A 8 29.39 12.79 -0.80
C MET A 8 29.06 12.42 0.65
N LYS A 9 28.51 13.38 1.39
CA LYS A 9 27.93 13.16 2.73
C LYS A 9 26.42 13.02 2.63
N VAL A 10 25.85 12.04 3.32
CA VAL A 10 24.40 11.82 3.38
C VAL A 10 23.94 11.88 4.82
N ASP A 11 22.89 12.65 5.09
CA ASP A 11 22.21 12.66 6.38
C ASP A 11 21.17 11.54 6.42
N TYR A 12 21.56 10.40 7.01
CA TYR A 12 20.70 9.22 7.11
C TYR A 12 19.73 9.27 8.28
N ASP A 13 20.07 9.99 9.35
CA ASP A 13 19.32 9.91 10.60
C ASP A 13 17.93 10.55 10.46
N LYS A 14 17.82 11.59 9.62
CA LYS A 14 16.54 12.28 9.36
C LYS A 14 15.57 11.45 8.51
N ILE A 15 16.07 10.72 7.51
CA ILE A 15 15.23 9.98 6.56
C ILE A 15 15.07 8.51 6.93
N GLY A 16 15.99 7.96 7.73
CA GLY A 16 16.00 6.54 8.09
C GLY A 16 14.71 6.08 8.75
N THR A 17 14.07 6.94 9.55
CA THR A 17 12.80 6.65 10.24
C THR A 17 11.56 6.99 9.41
N SER A 18 11.73 7.43 8.16
CA SER A 18 10.58 7.71 7.29
C SER A 18 9.88 6.42 6.93
N THR A 19 8.56 6.43 7.05
CA THR A 19 7.72 5.28 6.74
C THR A 19 7.71 4.99 5.25
N ILE A 20 7.94 3.72 4.90
CA ILE A 20 7.88 3.19 3.54
C ILE A 20 6.54 2.51 3.32
N TYR A 21 6.22 1.53 4.16
CA TYR A 21 4.98 0.75 4.08
C TYR A 21 4.32 0.67 5.44
N LYS A 22 3.01 0.44 5.44
CA LYS A 22 2.23 0.20 6.64
C LYS A 22 1.30 -0.99 6.43
N SER A 23 1.22 -1.85 7.43
CA SER A 23 0.23 -2.90 7.46
C SER A 23 -1.19 -2.30 7.52
N LEU A 24 -2.15 -3.00 6.93
CA LEU A 24 -3.55 -2.68 7.13
C LEU A 24 -3.99 -3.23 8.50
N ARG A 25 -4.87 -2.51 9.17
CA ARG A 25 -5.39 -2.74 10.53
C ARG A 25 -6.91 -2.82 10.46
N ASN A 26 -7.42 -4.02 10.68
CA ASN A 26 -8.83 -4.21 10.99
C ASN A 26 -8.96 -5.06 12.25
N SER A 27 -10.09 -4.92 12.95
CA SER A 27 -10.40 -5.77 14.09
C SER A 27 -10.73 -7.17 13.61
N ILE A 28 -9.83 -8.13 13.83
CA ILE A 28 -10.12 -9.55 13.56
C ILE A 28 -10.87 -10.14 14.75
N SER A 29 -11.98 -10.81 14.46
CA SER A 29 -12.79 -11.50 15.46
C SER A 29 -12.04 -12.72 16.02
N TYR A 30 -11.95 -12.83 17.35
CA TYR A 30 -11.37 -13.99 18.02
C TYR A 30 -12.08 -15.30 17.62
N ILE A 31 -11.29 -16.33 17.32
CA ILE A 31 -11.78 -17.67 16.98
C ILE A 31 -11.70 -18.57 18.22
N SER A 32 -12.80 -19.24 18.56
CA SER A 32 -12.83 -20.15 19.70
C SER A 32 -12.01 -21.43 19.44
N ASN A 33 -11.47 -22.04 20.51
CA ASN A 33 -10.77 -23.32 20.44
C ASN A 33 -11.60 -24.46 19.83
N SER A 34 -12.93 -24.47 20.03
CA SER A 34 -13.82 -25.44 19.39
C SER A 34 -13.88 -25.24 17.86
N SER A 35 -13.96 -23.98 17.41
CA SER A 35 -13.98 -23.64 16.00
C SER A 35 -12.64 -23.94 15.31
N LEU A 36 -11.51 -23.74 16.01
CA LEU A 36 -10.18 -24.09 15.49
C LEU A 36 -10.03 -25.60 15.23
N LYS A 37 -10.56 -26.44 16.13
CA LYS A 37 -10.53 -27.90 15.95
C LYS A 37 -11.37 -28.35 14.76
N GLU A 38 -12.53 -27.74 14.56
CA GLU A 38 -13.40 -28.03 13.41
C GLU A 38 -12.74 -27.60 12.09
N LEU A 39 -12.05 -26.45 12.10
CA LEU A 39 -11.29 -25.96 10.96
C LEU A 39 -10.11 -26.88 10.61
N ASP A 40 -9.36 -27.34 11.61
CA ASP A 40 -8.25 -28.29 11.43
C ASP A 40 -8.72 -29.60 10.79
N ILE A 41 -9.84 -30.16 11.28
CA ILE A 41 -10.46 -31.37 10.69
C ILE A 41 -10.84 -31.14 9.23
N THR A 42 -11.48 -30.00 8.92
CA THR A 42 -11.92 -29.66 7.57
C THR A 42 -10.73 -29.54 6.61
N LEU A 43 -9.70 -28.80 7.01
CA LEU A 43 -8.48 -28.63 6.22
C LEU A 43 -7.74 -29.95 6.00
N SER A 44 -7.70 -30.84 6.99
CA SER A 44 -7.08 -32.16 6.85
C SER A 44 -7.84 -33.09 5.88
N LEU A 45 -9.15 -32.88 5.70
CA LEU A 45 -9.96 -33.64 4.74
C LEU A 45 -9.81 -33.12 3.31
N GLU A 46 -9.68 -31.81 3.12
CA GLU A 46 -9.55 -31.16 1.80
C GLU A 46 -8.14 -31.27 1.22
N SER A 47 -7.11 -31.30 2.05
CA SER A 47 -5.70 -31.13 1.63
C SER A 47 -5.03 -32.36 1.02
N GLY A 48 -5.69 -33.52 0.94
CA GLY A 48 -5.21 -34.69 0.17
C GLY A 48 -3.70 -34.96 0.30
N VAL A 49 -3.16 -34.89 1.53
CA VAL A 49 -1.75 -35.06 1.96
C VAL A 49 -0.66 -34.81 0.89
N LYS A 50 -0.07 -33.62 0.93
CA LYS A 50 1.41 -33.47 0.89
C LYS A 50 1.83 -32.68 2.12
N ALA A 51 2.76 -33.25 2.90
CA ALA A 51 3.25 -32.70 4.15
C ALA A 51 3.66 -31.22 4.01
N GLN A 52 2.79 -30.33 4.47
CA GLN A 52 3.13 -28.94 4.71
C GLN A 52 3.88 -28.90 6.04
N ASN A 53 5.15 -28.50 5.95
CA ASN A 53 6.09 -28.45 7.06
C ASN A 53 5.70 -27.33 8.05
N SER A 54 6.38 -27.26 9.21
CA SER A 54 6.19 -26.26 10.28
C SER A 54 6.36 -24.79 9.89
N ASN A 55 6.50 -24.52 8.61
CA ASN A 55 6.68 -23.23 7.99
C ASN A 55 5.39 -22.72 7.35
N THR A 56 4.38 -23.59 7.19
CA THR A 56 3.07 -23.17 6.66
C THR A 56 2.20 -22.61 7.77
N ILE A 57 1.56 -21.48 7.47
CA ILE A 57 0.61 -20.79 8.33
C ILE A 57 -0.72 -20.60 7.62
N TYR A 58 -1.79 -20.60 8.40
CA TYR A 58 -3.16 -20.33 7.98
C TYR A 58 -3.68 -19.13 8.77
N PHE A 59 -4.31 -18.18 8.11
CA PHE A 59 -4.87 -16.97 8.72
C PHE A 59 -6.03 -16.45 7.85
N LYS A 60 -6.92 -15.65 8.42
CA LYS A 60 -7.93 -14.97 7.60
C LYS A 60 -7.31 -13.79 6.87
N ASP A 61 -7.52 -13.74 5.57
CA ASP A 61 -7.27 -12.52 4.81
C ASP A 61 -8.14 -11.38 5.38
N LEU A 62 -7.49 -10.26 5.67
CA LEU A 62 -8.12 -9.09 6.27
C LEU A 62 -9.26 -8.53 5.42
N ILE A 63 -9.18 -8.70 4.09
CA ILE A 63 -10.11 -8.10 3.13
C ILE A 63 -11.28 -9.02 2.87
N THR A 64 -11.01 -10.25 2.43
CA THR A 64 -12.05 -11.20 2.03
C THR A 64 -12.60 -12.02 3.20
N SER A 65 -11.95 -11.98 4.37
CA SER A 65 -12.22 -12.85 5.53
C SER A 65 -12.07 -14.35 5.22
N ARG A 66 -11.59 -14.71 4.02
CA ARG A 66 -11.34 -16.09 3.61
C ARG A 66 -10.12 -16.61 4.33
N LEU A 67 -10.13 -17.91 4.62
CA LEU A 67 -8.94 -18.56 5.14
C LEU A 67 -7.91 -18.68 4.02
N THR A 68 -6.74 -18.11 4.26
CA THR A 68 -5.60 -18.08 3.34
C THR A 68 -4.43 -18.83 3.97
N GLN A 69 -3.60 -19.42 3.11
CA GLN A 69 -2.35 -20.07 3.52
C GLN A 69 -1.15 -19.29 3.00
N SER A 70 -0.04 -19.34 3.74
CA SER A 70 1.26 -18.84 3.28
C SER A 70 2.41 -19.66 3.89
N THR A 71 3.53 -19.72 3.19
CA THR A 71 4.76 -20.36 3.67
C THR A 71 5.78 -19.33 4.12
N LEU A 72 6.13 -19.35 5.41
CA LEU A 72 7.16 -18.48 5.99
C LEU A 72 8.45 -19.25 6.23
N SER A 73 9.59 -18.57 6.25
CA SER A 73 10.84 -19.18 6.71
C SER A 73 10.79 -19.50 8.21
N LYS A 74 11.64 -20.44 8.64
CA LYS A 74 11.76 -20.78 10.07
C LYS A 74 12.11 -19.58 10.93
N GLU A 75 12.91 -18.66 10.38
CA GLU A 75 13.30 -17.42 11.04
C GLU A 75 12.09 -16.54 11.32
N SER A 76 11.24 -16.29 10.33
CA SER A 76 10.01 -15.51 10.51
C SER A 76 9.04 -16.16 11.49
N ILE A 77 8.87 -17.49 11.45
CA ILE A 77 8.06 -18.20 12.45
C ILE A 77 8.62 -18.02 13.86
N SER A 78 9.94 -18.09 14.05
CA SER A 78 10.57 -17.83 15.35
C SER A 78 10.35 -16.40 15.80
N ILE A 79 10.55 -15.40 14.93
CA ILE A 79 10.31 -13.98 15.22
C ILE A 79 8.88 -13.77 15.73
N LEU A 80 7.88 -14.33 15.03
CA LEU A 80 6.48 -14.22 15.42
C LEU A 80 6.23 -14.86 16.80
N LYS A 81 6.74 -16.08 17.03
CA LYS A 81 6.54 -16.81 18.29
C LYS A 81 7.23 -16.18 19.50
N GLU A 82 8.35 -15.50 19.28
CA GLU A 82 9.10 -14.80 20.33
C GLU A 82 8.39 -13.51 20.79
N ASN A 83 7.55 -12.92 19.93
CA ASN A 83 6.93 -11.61 20.17
C ASN A 83 5.42 -11.65 20.41
N PHE A 84 4.73 -12.71 20.00
CA PHE A 84 3.29 -12.89 20.21
C PHE A 84 2.98 -14.00 21.23
N SER A 85 1.71 -14.06 21.67
CA SER A 85 1.30 -15.06 22.66
C SER A 85 1.41 -16.47 22.07
N GLN A 86 1.80 -17.47 22.87
CA GLN A 86 1.76 -18.86 22.40
C GLN A 86 0.33 -19.31 22.04
N ASP A 87 -0.68 -18.72 22.69
CA ASP A 87 -2.08 -18.97 22.38
C ASP A 87 -2.49 -18.42 21.01
N ASP A 88 -1.71 -17.51 20.42
CA ASP A 88 -1.93 -16.99 19.06
C ASP A 88 -1.54 -18.01 17.98
N PHE A 89 -0.94 -19.17 18.35
CA PHE A 89 -0.47 -20.21 17.43
C PHE A 89 -1.11 -21.56 17.74
N TYR A 90 -2.17 -21.91 17.01
CA TYR A 90 -2.73 -23.27 17.08
C TYR A 90 -1.93 -24.20 16.17
N GLN A 91 -1.14 -25.10 16.76
CA GLN A 91 -0.40 -26.09 16.00
C GLN A 91 -1.33 -27.22 15.53
N ARG A 92 -1.39 -27.42 14.21
CA ARG A 92 -2.16 -28.48 13.56
C ARG A 92 -1.47 -29.83 13.65
N SER A 93 -2.23 -30.90 13.41
CA SER A 93 -1.72 -32.27 13.42
C SER A 93 -0.63 -32.56 12.38
N ASP A 94 -0.63 -31.82 11.27
CA ASP A 94 0.39 -31.89 10.20
C ASP A 94 1.65 -31.06 10.50
N GLY A 95 1.66 -30.31 11.61
CA GLY A 95 2.76 -29.47 12.06
C GLY A 95 2.71 -28.02 11.58
N SER A 96 1.78 -27.66 10.70
CA SER A 96 1.48 -26.26 10.32
C SER A 96 0.78 -25.51 11.45
N TYR A 97 0.59 -24.19 11.31
CA TYR A 97 -0.06 -23.36 12.33
C TYR A 97 -1.28 -22.64 11.79
N ILE A 98 -2.35 -22.58 12.58
CA ILE A 98 -3.44 -21.60 12.40
C ILE A 98 -3.11 -20.43 13.33
N LEU A 99 -2.93 -19.25 12.75
CA LEU A 99 -2.70 -18.02 13.50
C LEU A 99 -4.03 -17.50 14.03
N THR A 100 -4.01 -16.95 15.25
CA THR A 100 -5.13 -16.23 15.84
C THR A 100 -4.67 -14.97 16.55
N GLY A 101 -5.61 -14.15 17.03
CA GLY A 101 -5.32 -13.03 17.92
C GLY A 101 -4.40 -11.98 17.29
N LYS A 102 -3.34 -11.60 18.01
CA LYS A 102 -2.44 -10.53 17.55
C LYS A 102 -1.50 -11.00 16.44
N ALA A 103 -1.04 -12.25 16.48
CA ALA A 103 -0.22 -12.81 15.42
C ALA A 103 -0.97 -12.87 14.08
N GLU A 104 -2.24 -13.31 14.11
CA GLU A 104 -3.11 -13.28 12.93
C GLU A 104 -3.28 -11.87 12.40
N SER A 105 -3.65 -10.92 13.26
CA SER A 105 -3.86 -9.51 12.88
C SER A 105 -2.63 -8.88 12.23
N PHE A 106 -1.45 -9.16 12.77
CA PHE A 106 -0.18 -8.66 12.23
C PHE A 106 0.11 -9.25 10.85
N VAL A 107 0.04 -10.58 10.72
CA VAL A 107 0.36 -11.27 9.46
C VAL A 107 -0.67 -10.97 8.38
N SER A 108 -1.96 -10.95 8.71
CA SER A 108 -3.03 -10.60 7.77
C SER A 108 -2.93 -9.15 7.30
N GLY A 109 -2.49 -8.23 8.19
CA GLY A 109 -2.31 -6.83 7.86
C GLY A 109 -1.20 -6.62 6.83
N TRP A 110 -0.07 -7.32 7.01
CA TRP A 110 1.01 -7.30 6.02
C TRP A 110 0.65 -8.04 4.74
N TYR A 111 -0.04 -9.18 4.84
CA TYR A 111 -0.55 -9.88 3.67
C TYR A 111 -1.46 -8.96 2.84
N ALA A 112 -2.39 -8.25 3.48
CA ALA A 112 -3.30 -7.35 2.78
C ALA A 112 -2.57 -6.17 2.12
N ASP A 113 -1.52 -5.63 2.76
CA ASP A 113 -0.67 -4.61 2.15
C ASP A 113 0.04 -5.17 0.91
N ILE A 114 0.58 -6.39 0.95
CA ILE A 114 1.25 -7.03 -0.20
C ILE A 114 0.26 -7.30 -1.33
N ALA A 115 -0.80 -8.05 -1.00
CA ALA A 115 -1.78 -8.57 -1.93
C ALA A 115 -2.50 -7.43 -2.68
N TYR A 116 -2.92 -6.40 -1.93
CA TYR A 116 -3.82 -5.37 -2.44
C TYR A 116 -3.11 -4.02 -2.61
N GLN A 117 -2.43 -3.50 -1.58
CA GLN A 117 -1.84 -2.16 -1.64
C GLN A 117 -0.61 -2.10 -2.55
N ARG A 118 0.28 -3.08 -2.45
CA ARG A 118 1.41 -3.34 -3.35
C ARG A 118 0.98 -4.12 -4.62
N ALA A 119 -0.30 -4.42 -4.76
CA ALA A 119 -0.94 -4.91 -5.97
C ALA A 119 -0.42 -6.26 -6.49
N TYR A 120 0.06 -7.15 -5.61
CA TYR A 120 0.55 -8.47 -6.02
C TYR A 120 -0.52 -9.35 -6.68
N LEU A 121 -1.74 -9.37 -6.14
CA LEU A 121 -2.82 -10.22 -6.69
C LEU A 121 -3.30 -9.75 -8.06
N SER A 122 -3.29 -8.44 -8.32
CA SER A 122 -3.65 -7.90 -9.63
C SER A 122 -2.51 -7.98 -10.64
N ALA A 123 -1.26 -8.04 -10.16
CA ALA A 123 -0.08 -8.13 -11.01
C ALA A 123 0.19 -9.55 -11.51
N ASP A 124 -0.25 -10.58 -10.78
CA ASP A 124 -0.25 -11.99 -11.19
C ASP A 124 -1.37 -12.23 -12.23
N GLU A 125 -1.13 -11.78 -13.47
CA GLU A 125 -2.13 -11.79 -14.55
C GLU A 125 -2.55 -13.22 -14.92
N ASN A 126 -1.62 -14.17 -14.84
CA ASN A 126 -1.87 -15.56 -15.19
C ASN A 126 -2.44 -16.39 -14.00
N ASN A 127 -2.45 -15.82 -12.78
CA ASN A 127 -2.91 -16.41 -11.52
C ASN A 127 -2.21 -17.74 -11.17
N ASP A 128 -0.92 -17.87 -11.48
CA ASP A 128 -0.12 -19.05 -11.18
C ASP A 128 0.59 -18.98 -9.81
N GLY A 129 0.48 -17.83 -9.12
CA GLY A 129 1.08 -17.58 -7.80
C GLY A 129 2.57 -17.21 -7.85
N TYR A 130 3.15 -17.06 -9.04
CA TYR A 130 4.53 -16.68 -9.28
C TYR A 130 4.60 -15.51 -10.27
N LEU A 131 4.99 -14.35 -9.77
CA LEU A 131 5.17 -13.16 -10.60
C LEU A 131 6.48 -13.26 -11.39
N GLU A 132 6.38 -13.38 -12.70
CA GLU A 132 7.51 -13.18 -13.60
C GLU A 132 7.92 -11.69 -13.66
N GLN A 133 9.00 -11.36 -14.36
CA GLN A 133 9.52 -9.98 -14.32
C GLN A 133 8.52 -8.93 -14.86
N SER A 134 7.71 -9.28 -15.87
CA SER A 134 6.63 -8.45 -16.41
C SER A 134 5.58 -8.12 -15.35
N GLU A 135 5.18 -9.14 -14.60
CA GLU A 135 4.19 -9.05 -13.53
C GLU A 135 4.77 -8.32 -12.32
N LEU A 136 6.00 -8.62 -11.92
CA LEU A 136 6.72 -7.86 -10.88
C LEU A 136 6.77 -6.37 -11.21
N ASP A 137 7.01 -6.04 -12.47
CA ASP A 137 7.06 -4.65 -12.96
C ASP A 137 5.73 -3.91 -12.74
N ASN A 138 4.60 -4.63 -12.64
CA ASN A 138 3.27 -4.09 -12.34
C ASN A 138 2.95 -3.98 -10.85
N THR A 139 3.80 -4.52 -9.95
CA THR A 139 3.63 -4.34 -8.51
C THR A 139 3.96 -2.92 -8.08
N ARG A 140 3.33 -2.48 -6.97
CA ARG A 140 3.52 -1.17 -6.34
C ARG A 140 4.49 -1.24 -5.17
N SER A 141 5.59 -1.96 -5.36
CA SER A 141 6.61 -2.18 -4.33
C SER A 141 7.81 -1.23 -4.43
N GLY A 142 7.69 -0.19 -5.27
CA GLY A 142 8.70 0.86 -5.40
C GLY A 142 8.58 1.91 -4.32
N PHE A 143 9.73 2.38 -3.84
CA PHE A 143 9.85 3.51 -2.93
C PHE A 143 11.14 4.26 -3.21
N ILE A 144 11.16 5.56 -2.93
CA ILE A 144 12.31 6.43 -3.20
C ILE A 144 12.34 7.62 -2.22
N THR A 145 13.54 8.09 -1.89
CA THR A 145 13.72 9.34 -1.15
C THR A 145 13.99 10.50 -2.09
N HIS A 146 13.40 11.65 -1.79
CA HIS A 146 13.61 12.89 -2.51
C HIS A 146 14.34 13.90 -1.64
N GLY A 147 15.20 14.70 -2.25
CA GLY A 147 16.05 15.60 -1.50
C GLY A 147 16.79 16.62 -2.35
N TRP A 148 17.62 17.40 -1.66
CA TRP A 148 18.51 18.37 -2.26
C TRP A 148 19.95 17.88 -2.15
N TYR A 149 20.72 18.06 -3.21
CA TYR A 149 22.16 17.81 -3.18
C TYR A 149 22.94 19.07 -3.52
N THR A 150 24.15 19.18 -2.98
CA THR A 150 25.10 20.24 -3.32
C THR A 150 26.22 19.67 -4.17
N ARG A 151 26.67 20.44 -5.17
CA ARG A 151 27.77 20.04 -6.06
C ARG A 151 28.73 21.20 -6.33
N ASN A 152 29.97 20.84 -6.65
CA ASN A 152 30.97 21.74 -7.20
C ASN A 152 31.52 21.11 -8.49
N ASN A 153 31.14 21.68 -9.64
CA ASN A 153 31.32 21.05 -10.95
C ASN A 153 30.74 19.61 -10.94
N ASP A 154 31.55 18.61 -11.24
CA ASP A 154 31.17 17.20 -11.27
C ASP A 154 31.12 16.53 -9.90
N LYS A 155 31.64 17.20 -8.86
CA LYS A 155 31.79 16.62 -7.54
C LYS A 155 30.56 16.85 -6.67
N ILE A 156 29.94 15.77 -6.21
CA ILE A 156 28.81 15.82 -5.27
C ILE A 156 29.36 15.91 -3.84
N LEU A 157 28.89 16.91 -3.10
CA LEU A 157 29.40 17.24 -1.77
C LEU A 157 28.48 16.73 -0.66
N SER A 158 27.16 16.91 -0.82
CA SER A 158 26.18 16.44 0.15
C SER A 158 24.84 16.11 -0.49
N MET A 159 24.06 15.26 0.17
CA MET A 159 22.64 15.01 -0.08
C MET A 159 21.86 15.08 1.22
N SER A 160 20.75 15.81 1.17
CA SER A 160 19.80 15.97 2.25
C SER A 160 18.44 15.50 1.76
N ASN A 161 18.06 14.30 2.18
CA ASN A 161 16.72 13.76 1.93
C ASN A 161 15.68 14.51 2.79
N VAL A 162 14.54 14.79 2.19
CA VAL A 162 13.47 15.62 2.75
C VAL A 162 12.20 14.82 2.98
N TYR A 163 11.86 13.91 2.06
CA TYR A 163 10.69 13.04 2.17
C TYR A 163 10.90 11.72 1.42
N THR A 164 10.02 10.76 1.67
CA THR A 164 9.92 9.50 0.95
C THR A 164 8.61 9.46 0.16
N GLU A 165 8.69 8.94 -1.06
CA GLU A 165 7.55 8.54 -1.88
C GLU A 165 7.50 7.01 -1.94
N SER A 166 6.32 6.44 -1.69
CA SER A 166 6.11 4.99 -1.56
C SER A 166 4.96 4.51 -2.43
N TYR A 167 4.84 3.18 -2.56
CA TYR A 167 3.81 2.52 -3.37
C TYR A 167 3.90 2.87 -4.87
N ILE A 168 5.12 3.11 -5.35
CA ILE A 168 5.40 3.40 -6.76
C ILE A 168 5.38 2.09 -7.54
N GLN A 169 4.66 2.07 -8.66
CA GLN A 169 4.70 0.93 -9.58
C GLN A 169 6.11 0.79 -10.18
N LEU A 170 6.67 -0.42 -10.23
CA LEU A 170 8.08 -0.61 -10.61
C LEU A 170 8.39 -0.16 -12.05
N ASN A 171 7.48 -0.39 -13.00
CA ASN A 171 7.56 0.17 -14.36
C ASN A 171 6.96 1.58 -14.50
N GLY A 172 6.51 2.18 -13.39
CA GLY A 172 5.88 3.49 -13.35
C GLY A 172 6.84 4.65 -13.19
N TYR A 173 6.30 5.76 -12.67
CA TYR A 173 6.99 7.03 -12.50
C TYR A 173 6.84 7.55 -11.07
N SER A 174 7.92 8.14 -10.55
CA SER A 174 7.92 8.96 -9.34
C SER A 174 7.97 10.45 -9.70
N LYS A 175 7.65 11.34 -8.76
CA LYS A 175 7.73 12.79 -8.97
C LYS A 175 8.77 13.43 -8.07
N SER A 176 9.73 14.12 -8.69
CA SER A 176 10.72 14.90 -7.93
C SER A 176 10.08 16.06 -7.16
N ILE A 177 10.83 16.65 -6.25
CA ILE A 177 10.41 17.86 -5.50
C ILE A 177 10.05 19.05 -6.42
N ALA A 178 10.56 19.06 -7.65
CA ALA A 178 10.24 20.06 -8.67
C ALA A 178 9.08 19.66 -9.60
N GLY A 179 8.37 18.57 -9.29
CA GLY A 179 7.25 18.05 -10.08
C GLY A 179 7.65 17.29 -11.34
N VAL A 180 8.95 17.08 -11.57
CA VAL A 180 9.45 16.37 -12.76
C VAL A 180 9.23 14.87 -12.61
N SER A 181 8.55 14.25 -13.59
CA SER A 181 8.33 12.81 -13.66
C SER A 181 9.65 12.06 -13.90
N GLN A 182 9.89 11.00 -13.14
CA GLN A 182 11.09 10.18 -13.19
C GLN A 182 10.70 8.72 -13.36
N ASN A 183 11.18 8.05 -14.41
CA ASN A 183 10.93 6.62 -14.56
C ASN A 183 11.60 5.86 -13.39
N PHE A 184 10.81 5.15 -12.59
CA PHE A 184 11.27 4.57 -11.33
C PHE A 184 12.40 3.57 -11.54
N LYS A 185 12.20 2.60 -12.44
CA LYS A 185 13.17 1.57 -12.80
C LYS A 185 14.51 2.14 -13.26
N LEU A 186 14.50 3.23 -14.02
CA LEU A 186 15.74 3.89 -14.46
C LEU A 186 16.36 4.77 -13.37
N ASN A 187 15.55 5.33 -12.47
CA ASN A 187 15.98 6.15 -11.34
C ASN A 187 16.59 5.31 -10.21
N GLN A 188 16.10 4.10 -9.98
CA GLN A 188 16.56 3.15 -8.96
C GLN A 188 17.27 1.94 -9.58
N LYS A 189 17.98 2.15 -10.70
CA LYS A 189 18.50 1.10 -11.58
C LYS A 189 19.23 -0.02 -10.85
N ASN A 190 20.16 0.28 -9.95
CA ASN A 190 20.98 -0.75 -9.31
C ASN A 190 20.14 -1.57 -8.32
N LEU A 191 19.40 -0.91 -7.41
CA LEU A 191 18.54 -1.61 -6.45
C LEU A 191 17.42 -2.40 -7.15
N TYR A 192 16.89 -1.88 -8.25
CA TYR A 192 15.93 -2.59 -9.08
C TYR A 192 16.53 -3.86 -9.68
N ASN A 193 17.70 -3.78 -10.32
CA ASN A 193 18.37 -4.94 -10.90
C ASN A 193 18.81 -5.96 -9.85
N ASP A 194 19.07 -5.51 -8.62
CA ASP A 194 19.40 -6.37 -7.48
C ASP A 194 18.14 -7.03 -6.85
N GLY A 195 16.94 -6.80 -7.41
CA GLY A 195 15.69 -7.40 -6.93
C GLY A 195 15.24 -6.89 -5.56
N LYS A 196 15.62 -5.66 -5.18
CA LYS A 196 15.38 -5.16 -3.81
C LYS A 196 13.93 -4.79 -3.52
N PHE A 197 13.18 -4.40 -4.54
CA PHE A 197 11.85 -3.84 -4.36
C PHE A 197 10.74 -4.88 -4.23
N ALA A 198 10.86 -6.03 -4.91
CA ALA A 198 9.80 -7.03 -4.95
C ALA A 198 10.35 -8.46 -5.00
N SER A 199 9.60 -9.40 -4.43
CA SER A 199 9.84 -10.85 -4.50
C SER A 199 8.86 -11.52 -5.44
N ASN A 200 9.22 -12.66 -6.05
CA ASN A 200 8.41 -13.35 -7.06
C ASN A 200 7.10 -13.97 -6.55
N THR A 201 6.86 -14.04 -5.24
CA THR A 201 5.60 -14.57 -4.69
C THR A 201 5.18 -13.75 -3.48
N ILE A 202 3.88 -13.78 -3.16
CA ILE A 202 3.36 -13.16 -1.92
C ILE A 202 4.03 -13.78 -0.70
N ASP A 203 4.26 -15.10 -0.68
CA ASP A 203 4.93 -15.82 0.42
C ASP A 203 6.35 -15.27 0.68
N LEU A 204 7.14 -15.08 -0.39
CA LEU A 204 8.49 -14.54 -0.27
C LEU A 204 8.49 -13.08 0.17
N GLU A 205 7.57 -12.28 -0.36
CA GLU A 205 7.46 -10.87 0.01
C GLU A 205 6.95 -10.70 1.45
N LEU A 206 6.06 -11.59 1.92
CA LEU A 206 5.57 -11.62 3.30
C LEU A 206 6.66 -12.02 4.26
N ASP A 207 7.42 -13.08 3.95
CA ASP A 207 8.58 -13.50 4.74
C ASP A 207 9.62 -12.37 4.86
N LYS A 208 9.93 -11.71 3.75
CA LYS A 208 10.83 -10.55 3.72
C LYS A 208 10.28 -9.37 4.54
N THR A 209 8.98 -9.08 4.42
CA THR A 209 8.31 -7.99 5.14
C THR A 209 8.38 -8.20 6.65
N ILE A 210 8.07 -9.41 7.14
CA ILE A 210 8.14 -9.77 8.56
C ILE A 210 9.57 -9.63 9.11
N LYS A 211 10.58 -10.03 8.35
CA LYS A 211 11.99 -9.90 8.77
C LYS A 211 12.46 -8.45 8.83
N ASN A 212 11.92 -7.60 7.95
CA ASN A 212 12.27 -6.19 7.92
C ASN A 212 11.57 -5.42 9.04
N ASP A 213 10.32 -5.76 9.38
CA ASP A 213 9.54 -5.16 10.47
C ASP A 213 10.03 -5.69 11.83
N LYS A 214 11.21 -5.23 12.25
CA LYS A 214 11.96 -5.80 13.39
C LYS A 214 11.27 -5.56 14.73
N ASN A 215 10.51 -4.46 14.83
CA ASN A 215 9.76 -4.09 16.03
C ASN A 215 8.31 -4.60 16.00
N LEU A 216 7.87 -5.19 14.87
CA LEU A 216 6.54 -5.76 14.65
C LEU A 216 5.42 -4.76 14.93
N ASP A 217 5.65 -3.49 14.61
CA ASP A 217 4.69 -2.41 14.84
C ASP A 217 3.75 -2.17 13.64
N GLY A 218 3.97 -2.91 12.54
CA GLY A 218 3.21 -2.78 11.31
C GLY A 218 3.62 -1.57 10.48
N ILE A 219 4.82 -1.04 10.69
CA ILE A 219 5.37 0.11 9.97
C ILE A 219 6.79 -0.25 9.53
N LEU A 220 7.01 -0.31 8.21
CA LEU A 220 8.36 -0.45 7.67
C LEU A 220 8.99 0.92 7.46
N GLN A 221 10.10 1.19 8.14
CA GLN A 221 10.89 2.40 7.98
C GLN A 221 12.01 2.20 6.95
N TYR A 222 12.52 3.30 6.38
CA TYR A 222 13.54 3.25 5.34
C TYR A 222 14.81 2.49 5.76
N ASN A 223 15.22 2.64 7.03
CA ASN A 223 16.36 1.95 7.63
C ASN A 223 16.12 0.48 8.01
N GLU A 224 14.88 0.04 7.99
CA GLU A 224 14.49 -1.36 8.17
C GLU A 224 14.54 -2.12 6.84
N VAL A 225 14.24 -1.44 5.74
CA VAL A 225 14.20 -2.03 4.40
C VAL A 225 15.54 -1.96 3.68
N LEU A 226 16.31 -0.88 3.84
CA LEU A 226 17.62 -0.70 3.20
C LEU A 226 18.75 -0.51 4.21
N SER A 227 19.89 -1.16 3.96
CA SER A 227 21.15 -0.87 4.63
C SER A 227 21.70 0.51 4.21
N ARG A 228 22.63 1.07 5.00
CA ARG A 228 23.28 2.36 4.68
C ARG A 228 23.95 2.37 3.31
N SER A 229 24.53 1.25 2.87
CA SER A 229 25.13 1.11 1.54
C SER A 229 24.07 1.13 0.43
N GLU A 230 22.93 0.49 0.64
CA GLU A 230 21.83 0.51 -0.34
C GLU A 230 21.16 1.88 -0.40
N MET A 231 20.99 2.56 0.74
CA MET A 231 20.55 3.95 0.76
C MET A 231 21.52 4.86 -0.01
N LEU A 232 22.84 4.71 0.19
CA LEU A 232 23.82 5.45 -0.59
C LEU A 232 23.66 5.19 -2.09
N GLN A 233 23.50 3.93 -2.48
CA GLN A 233 23.29 3.55 -3.87
C GLN A 233 22.00 4.16 -4.45
N SER A 234 20.90 4.15 -3.69
CA SER A 234 19.64 4.80 -4.08
C SER A 234 19.84 6.30 -4.36
N ASN A 235 20.60 7.00 -3.52
CA ASN A 235 20.91 8.41 -3.71
C ASN A 235 21.82 8.65 -4.93
N ILE A 236 22.83 7.79 -5.14
CA ILE A 236 23.71 7.87 -6.32
C ILE A 236 22.90 7.68 -7.61
N ASP A 237 21.99 6.70 -7.63
CA ASP A 237 21.17 6.42 -8.81
C ASP A 237 20.23 7.58 -9.12
N ASN A 238 19.59 8.14 -8.09
CA ASN A 238 18.70 9.29 -8.22
C ASN A 238 19.42 10.52 -8.78
N ILE A 239 20.56 10.90 -8.20
CA ILE A 239 21.36 12.05 -8.66
C ILE A 239 21.88 11.80 -10.09
N SER A 240 22.34 10.59 -10.39
CA SER A 240 22.84 10.22 -11.71
C SER A 240 21.74 10.26 -12.77
N TYR A 241 20.52 9.83 -12.43
CA TYR A 241 19.37 9.93 -13.30
C TYR A 241 19.06 11.40 -13.62
N MET A 242 18.96 12.24 -12.59
CA MET A 242 18.66 13.67 -12.74
C MET A 242 19.71 14.43 -13.56
N ALA A 243 20.99 14.09 -13.41
CA ALA A 243 22.06 14.71 -14.18
C ALA A 243 22.04 14.31 -15.67
N ARG A 244 21.53 13.11 -16.01
CA ARG A 244 21.40 12.66 -17.41
C ARG A 244 20.20 13.26 -18.13
N THR A 245 19.10 13.50 -17.42
CA THR A 245 17.85 13.98 -18.01
C THR A 245 17.78 15.50 -18.14
N ASN A 246 18.87 16.23 -17.87
CA ASN A 246 18.93 17.70 -17.89
C ASN A 246 17.85 18.37 -17.04
N GLY A 247 17.40 17.73 -15.95
CA GLY A 247 16.26 18.12 -15.12
C GLY A 247 16.42 19.40 -14.27
N PHE A 248 17.08 20.43 -14.78
CA PHE A 248 16.97 21.81 -14.28
C PHE A 248 16.07 22.60 -15.25
N GLY A 249 14.76 22.37 -15.18
CA GLY A 249 13.75 23.22 -15.81
C GLY A 249 12.89 22.56 -16.89
N GLU A 250 11.59 22.78 -16.72
CA GLU A 250 10.49 22.67 -17.70
C GLU A 250 10.01 21.25 -18.06
N GLY A 251 9.12 20.73 -17.21
CA GLY A 251 8.19 19.66 -17.55
C GLY A 251 6.78 20.06 -17.12
N PHE A 252 5.92 20.32 -18.10
CA PHE A 252 4.56 20.84 -17.98
C PHE A 252 3.66 19.98 -17.07
N PHE A 253 2.83 20.67 -16.30
CA PHE A 253 1.65 20.13 -15.64
C PHE A 253 0.58 19.93 -16.72
N ASP A 254 0.19 18.69 -17.02
CA ASP A 254 -0.94 18.40 -17.89
C ASP A 254 -2.19 18.17 -17.02
N PHE A 255 -2.97 19.23 -16.86
CA PHE A 255 -4.35 19.18 -16.37
C PHE A 255 -5.23 19.04 -17.61
N ASN A 256 -5.63 17.82 -17.96
CA ASN A 256 -6.81 17.41 -18.76
C ASN A 256 -6.58 15.94 -19.16
N ALA A 257 -7.47 14.96 -18.95
CA ALA A 257 -8.91 14.98 -18.85
C ALA A 257 -9.37 13.82 -17.96
N ASP A 258 -10.40 14.08 -17.15
CA ASP A 258 -11.23 13.14 -16.41
C ASP A 258 -10.48 12.10 -15.56
N SER A 259 -10.11 12.51 -14.34
CA SER A 259 -9.76 11.56 -13.28
C SER A 259 -10.38 12.02 -11.96
N TYR A 260 -11.62 11.60 -11.70
CA TYR A 260 -12.02 11.39 -10.31
C TYR A 260 -11.26 10.16 -9.85
N THR A 261 -10.34 10.36 -8.91
CA THR A 261 -9.67 9.23 -8.28
C THR A 261 -10.60 8.65 -7.23
N LEU A 262 -10.41 7.37 -6.90
CA LEU A 262 -11.03 6.78 -5.70
C LEU A 262 -10.77 7.64 -4.45
N PHE A 263 -9.68 8.42 -4.43
CA PHE A 263 -9.29 9.28 -3.32
C PHE A 263 -10.17 10.51 -3.15
N ASP A 264 -10.51 11.19 -4.26
CA ASP A 264 -11.44 12.34 -4.21
C ASP A 264 -12.84 11.87 -3.76
N PHE A 265 -13.23 10.65 -4.16
CA PHE A 265 -14.46 10.00 -3.70
C PHE A 265 -14.46 9.72 -2.19
N MET A 266 -13.32 9.29 -1.64
CA MET A 266 -13.24 8.81 -0.26
C MET A 266 -13.12 9.90 0.80
N GLU A 267 -12.50 11.04 0.48
CA GLU A 267 -12.41 12.16 1.44
C GLU A 267 -13.79 12.73 1.79
N ASP A 268 -14.74 12.72 0.84
CA ASP A 268 -16.09 13.29 1.04
C ASP A 268 -17.18 12.25 1.36
N MET A 269 -16.86 10.96 1.24
CA MET A 269 -17.80 9.85 1.47
C MET A 269 -18.43 9.86 2.87
N GLN A 270 -17.75 10.37 3.91
CA GLN A 270 -18.34 10.43 5.25
C GLN A 270 -19.56 11.36 5.29
N SER A 271 -19.45 12.55 4.70
CA SER A 271 -20.55 13.50 4.61
C SER A 271 -21.68 12.96 3.73
N TYR A 272 -21.33 12.25 2.65
CA TYR A 272 -22.32 11.65 1.74
C TYR A 272 -23.04 10.45 2.38
N GLU A 273 -22.33 9.58 3.10
CA GLU A 273 -22.88 8.48 3.89
C GLU A 273 -23.83 9.01 4.97
N LYS A 274 -23.43 10.09 5.66
CA LYS A 274 -24.25 10.75 6.69
C LYS A 274 -25.53 11.33 6.10
N LEU A 275 -25.45 11.98 4.94
CA LEU A 275 -26.63 12.40 4.18
C LEU A 275 -27.51 11.19 3.84
N ALA A 276 -26.95 10.14 3.24
CA ALA A 276 -27.72 8.96 2.84
C ALA A 276 -28.44 8.27 4.02
N GLN A 277 -27.82 8.21 5.19
CA GLN A 277 -28.43 7.68 6.42
C GLN A 277 -29.58 8.53 6.95
N ASN A 278 -29.59 9.84 6.64
CA ASN A 278 -30.59 10.81 7.08
C ASN A 278 -31.52 11.23 5.93
N ASP A 279 -31.78 10.34 4.96
CA ASP A 279 -32.62 10.62 3.79
C ASP A 279 -32.22 11.92 3.07
N PHE A 280 -30.92 12.14 2.93
CA PHE A 280 -30.29 13.28 2.27
C PHE A 280 -30.71 14.64 2.82
N ASP A 281 -31.01 14.70 4.12
CA ASP A 281 -31.28 15.96 4.82
C ASP A 281 -29.98 16.69 5.15
N ILE A 282 -29.76 17.86 4.55
CA ILE A 282 -28.56 18.69 4.76
C ILE A 282 -28.41 19.21 6.19
N SER A 283 -29.50 19.25 6.97
CA SER A 283 -29.43 19.62 8.39
C SER A 283 -28.73 18.56 9.25
N SER A 284 -28.49 17.37 8.69
CA SER A 284 -27.65 16.34 9.31
C SER A 284 -26.17 16.69 9.31
N LEU A 285 -25.72 17.62 8.46
CA LEU A 285 -24.33 18.04 8.36
C LEU A 285 -24.02 19.19 9.32
N ASP A 286 -22.80 19.21 9.85
CA ASP A 286 -22.28 20.38 10.57
C ASP A 286 -21.86 21.51 9.61
N GLU A 287 -21.56 22.69 10.15
CA GLU A 287 -21.21 23.87 9.34
C GLU A 287 -19.98 23.65 8.45
N THR A 288 -19.02 22.83 8.88
CA THR A 288 -17.78 22.56 8.12
C THR A 288 -18.06 21.57 7.00
N GLU A 289 -18.80 20.49 7.31
CA GLU A 289 -19.25 19.49 6.35
C GLU A 289 -20.12 20.13 5.25
N LEU A 290 -21.06 21.00 5.62
CA LEU A 290 -21.94 21.70 4.69
C LEU A 290 -21.17 22.70 3.82
N ALA A 291 -20.21 23.43 4.39
CA ALA A 291 -19.37 24.36 3.63
C ALA A 291 -18.52 23.60 2.59
N SER A 292 -17.90 22.49 2.98
CA SER A 292 -17.14 21.62 2.07
C SER A 292 -18.03 21.06 0.95
N LEU A 293 -19.22 20.57 1.29
CA LEU A 293 -20.20 20.08 0.32
C LEU A 293 -20.60 21.18 -0.67
N LYS A 294 -20.91 22.39 -0.18
CA LYS A 294 -21.25 23.53 -1.03
C LYS A 294 -20.08 23.96 -1.91
N GLU A 295 -18.84 23.90 -1.44
CA GLU A 295 -17.66 24.27 -2.23
C GLU A 295 -17.40 23.28 -3.37
N LYS A 296 -17.50 21.98 -3.09
CA LYS A 296 -17.11 20.92 -4.01
C LYS A 296 -18.21 20.52 -4.99
N LEU A 297 -19.47 20.65 -4.59
CA LEU A 297 -20.63 20.12 -5.29
C LEU A 297 -21.70 21.20 -5.51
N LEU A 298 -21.24 22.38 -5.97
CA LEU A 298 -22.05 23.58 -6.23
C LEU A 298 -23.25 23.30 -7.14
N GLU A 299 -23.11 22.37 -8.09
CA GLU A 299 -24.16 22.01 -9.04
C GLU A 299 -25.42 21.43 -8.39
N PHE A 300 -25.29 20.87 -7.17
CA PHE A 300 -26.40 20.34 -6.38
C PHE A 300 -27.05 21.39 -5.48
N PHE A 301 -26.64 22.66 -5.60
CA PHE A 301 -27.26 23.78 -4.89
C PHE A 301 -27.85 24.79 -5.88
N ASP A 302 -29.05 25.27 -5.58
CA ASP A 302 -29.64 26.47 -6.19
C ASP A 302 -29.80 27.53 -5.09
N GLY A 303 -28.75 28.33 -4.90
CA GLY A 303 -28.63 29.20 -3.73
C GLY A 303 -28.51 28.40 -2.43
N ASP A 304 -29.52 28.48 -1.57
CA ASP A 304 -29.60 27.71 -0.33
C ASP A 304 -30.42 26.42 -0.46
N GLU A 305 -31.06 26.18 -1.61
CA GLU A 305 -31.84 24.98 -1.86
C GLU A 305 -30.95 23.84 -2.33
N PHE A 306 -31.00 22.70 -1.64
CA PHE A 306 -30.26 21.50 -2.01
C PHE A 306 -31.10 20.59 -2.91
N LYS A 307 -30.56 20.24 -4.07
CA LYS A 307 -31.17 19.35 -5.07
C LYS A 307 -31.05 17.89 -4.63
N LYS A 308 -31.82 17.54 -3.59
CA LYS A 308 -31.79 16.23 -2.92
C LYS A 308 -31.88 15.04 -3.89
N TYR A 309 -32.77 15.08 -4.87
CA TYR A 309 -32.98 13.96 -5.79
C TYR A 309 -31.82 13.79 -6.78
N ASP A 310 -31.31 14.89 -7.32
CA ASP A 310 -30.16 14.88 -8.22
C ASP A 310 -28.90 14.37 -7.48
N PHE A 311 -28.69 14.84 -6.24
CA PHE A 311 -27.59 14.37 -5.41
C PHE A 311 -27.73 12.89 -5.04
N LYS A 312 -28.95 12.41 -4.77
CA LYS A 312 -29.21 11.00 -4.49
C LYS A 312 -28.84 10.12 -5.69
N GLU A 313 -29.26 10.50 -6.90
CA GLU A 313 -28.90 9.77 -8.13
C GLU A 313 -27.39 9.79 -8.37
N TYR A 314 -26.76 10.95 -8.18
CA TYR A 314 -25.30 11.08 -8.21
C TYR A 314 -24.63 10.14 -7.21
N TYR A 315 -25.05 10.14 -5.95
CA TYR A 315 -24.50 9.28 -4.90
C TYR A 315 -24.67 7.79 -5.21
N GLU A 316 -25.82 7.36 -5.72
CA GLU A 316 -26.06 5.96 -6.11
C GLU A 316 -25.14 5.53 -7.27
N ASN A 317 -24.98 6.38 -8.29
CA ASN A 317 -24.04 6.14 -9.40
C ASN A 317 -22.60 6.05 -8.90
N LEU A 318 -22.23 6.97 -8.01
CA LEU A 318 -20.91 7.06 -7.40
C LEU A 318 -20.59 5.83 -6.54
N GLN A 319 -21.57 5.30 -5.78
CA GLN A 319 -21.44 4.03 -5.06
C GLN A 319 -21.23 2.85 -6.02
N ASN A 320 -21.94 2.79 -7.15
CA ASN A 320 -21.76 1.71 -8.12
C ASN A 320 -20.40 1.77 -8.80
N GLU A 321 -19.92 2.98 -9.10
CA GLU A 321 -18.57 3.18 -9.63
C GLU A 321 -17.49 2.76 -8.62
N PHE A 322 -17.64 3.16 -7.35
CA PHE A 322 -16.78 2.69 -6.27
C PHE A 322 -16.71 1.16 -6.21
N LYS A 323 -17.87 0.49 -6.24
CA LYS A 323 -17.93 -0.98 -6.24
C LYS A 323 -17.17 -1.57 -7.41
N ASN A 324 -17.39 -1.06 -8.62
CA ASN A 324 -16.74 -1.55 -9.83
C ASN A 324 -15.23 -1.32 -9.82
N ILE A 325 -14.77 -0.19 -9.29
CA ILE A 325 -13.34 0.13 -9.17
C ILE A 325 -12.70 -0.74 -8.08
N SER A 326 -13.31 -0.84 -6.91
CA SER A 326 -12.79 -1.64 -5.80
C SER A 326 -12.75 -3.14 -6.12
N SER A 327 -13.77 -3.70 -6.79
CA SER A 327 -13.74 -5.11 -7.23
C SER A 327 -12.60 -5.39 -8.21
N ARG A 328 -12.34 -4.47 -9.15
CA ARG A 328 -11.19 -4.56 -10.05
C ARG A 328 -9.87 -4.46 -9.29
N TYR A 329 -9.76 -3.51 -8.38
CA TYR A 329 -8.56 -3.29 -7.56
C TYR A 329 -8.20 -4.50 -6.70
N LEU A 330 -9.21 -5.20 -6.15
CA LEU A 330 -9.02 -6.37 -5.30
C LEU A 330 -8.92 -7.69 -6.08
N ASN A 331 -9.04 -7.67 -7.41
CA ASN A 331 -9.14 -8.86 -8.25
C ASN A 331 -10.24 -9.85 -7.77
N ASP A 332 -11.32 -9.32 -7.16
CA ASP A 332 -12.44 -10.13 -6.68
C ASP A 332 -13.63 -9.97 -7.65
N THR A 333 -13.92 -11.06 -8.37
CA THR A 333 -15.03 -11.14 -9.33
C THR A 333 -16.35 -11.54 -8.66
N GLU A 334 -16.35 -11.84 -7.36
CA GLU A 334 -17.55 -12.28 -6.66
C GLU A 334 -18.37 -11.13 -6.05
N LYS A 335 -19.69 -11.20 -6.23
CA LYS A 335 -20.68 -10.23 -5.76
C LYS A 335 -20.89 -10.20 -4.23
N ASN A 336 -20.00 -10.81 -3.45
CA ASN A 336 -20.17 -11.06 -2.02
C ASN A 336 -19.14 -10.32 -1.13
N LEU A 337 -18.53 -9.25 -1.62
CA LEU A 337 -17.73 -8.36 -0.78
C LEU A 337 -18.63 -7.65 0.24
N ASP A 338 -18.27 -7.73 1.53
CA ASP A 338 -18.86 -6.89 2.57
C ASP A 338 -18.45 -5.44 2.31
N TYR A 339 -19.38 -4.63 1.83
CA TYR A 339 -19.11 -3.25 1.43
C TYR A 339 -18.72 -2.33 2.59
N GLU A 340 -19.18 -2.61 3.81
CA GLU A 340 -18.76 -1.85 4.98
C GLU A 340 -17.29 -2.16 5.31
N GLN A 341 -16.91 -3.44 5.21
CA GLN A 341 -15.52 -3.89 5.34
C GLN A 341 -14.66 -3.29 4.22
N LEU A 342 -15.14 -3.30 2.97
CA LEU A 342 -14.44 -2.73 1.81
C LEU A 342 -14.19 -1.22 1.97
N SER A 343 -15.19 -0.45 2.40
CA SER A 343 -15.06 0.99 2.65
C SER A 343 -14.00 1.27 3.74
N LYS A 344 -14.00 0.50 4.84
CA LYS A 344 -12.98 0.60 5.90
C LYS A 344 -11.58 0.29 5.39
N VAL A 345 -11.44 -0.78 4.63
CA VAL A 345 -10.17 -1.21 4.02
C VAL A 345 -9.62 -0.15 3.08
N MET A 346 -10.46 0.36 2.17
CA MET A 346 -10.01 1.41 1.26
C MET A 346 -9.63 2.68 2.03
N LYS A 347 -10.37 3.04 3.10
CA LYS A 347 -10.07 4.20 3.97
C LYS A 347 -8.71 4.05 4.62
N GLU A 348 -8.37 2.83 4.99
CA GLU A 348 -7.06 2.53 5.55
C GLU A 348 -5.94 2.50 4.51
N ILE A 349 -6.14 1.86 3.35
CA ILE A 349 -5.17 1.93 2.24
C ILE A 349 -4.84 3.38 1.91
N PHE A 350 -5.86 4.23 1.87
CA PHE A 350 -5.72 5.67 1.67
C PHE A 350 -4.93 6.35 2.79
N THR A 351 -5.31 6.10 4.04
CA THR A 351 -4.64 6.67 5.22
C THR A 351 -3.16 6.28 5.24
N ASN A 352 -2.86 4.99 5.02
CA ASN A 352 -1.51 4.48 4.92
C ASN A 352 -0.74 5.16 3.79
N TYR A 353 -1.32 5.27 2.59
CA TYR A 353 -0.68 5.96 1.47
C TYR A 353 -0.35 7.43 1.80
N LYS A 354 -1.28 8.16 2.42
CA LYS A 354 -1.08 9.57 2.80
C LYS A 354 0.00 9.73 3.87
N GLU A 355 0.03 8.82 4.85
CA GLU A 355 1.00 8.86 5.95
C GLU A 355 2.40 8.40 5.53
N THR A 356 2.52 7.49 4.57
CA THR A 356 3.83 7.05 4.04
C THR A 356 4.45 8.07 3.09
N ASN A 357 3.63 8.84 2.37
CA ASN A 357 4.08 9.91 1.48
C ASN A 357 4.20 11.25 2.23
N THR A 358 5.38 11.51 2.79
CA THR A 358 5.64 12.54 3.82
C THR A 358 5.84 13.98 3.33
N SER A 359 5.43 14.36 2.11
CA SER A 359 5.71 15.70 1.58
C SER A 359 4.68 16.75 2.05
N SER A 360 5.15 17.88 2.60
CA SER A 360 4.36 19.08 2.92
C SER A 360 4.03 19.95 1.69
N ILE A 361 4.41 19.51 0.50
CA ILE A 361 4.17 20.22 -0.76
C ILE A 361 2.97 19.52 -1.41
N ASN A 362 1.78 19.94 -0.95
CA ASN A 362 0.47 19.45 -1.36
C ASN A 362 0.40 19.19 -2.88
N PHE A 363 0.34 17.91 -3.24
CA PHE A 363 -0.16 17.47 -4.53
C PHE A 363 -1.69 17.62 -4.50
N THR A 364 -2.22 18.68 -5.11
CA THR A 364 -3.67 18.88 -5.33
C THR A 364 -4.26 17.98 -6.43
N SER A 365 -3.63 16.85 -6.74
CA SER A 365 -4.16 15.86 -7.68
C SER A 365 -3.28 14.60 -7.61
N LEU A 366 -3.66 13.68 -6.73
CA LEU A 366 -2.92 12.47 -6.49
C LEU A 366 -3.64 11.31 -7.19
N ASN A 367 -3.25 11.03 -8.44
CA ASN A 367 -3.87 9.98 -9.24
C ASN A 367 -3.32 8.61 -8.87
N LEU A 368 -4.11 7.82 -8.14
CA LEU A 368 -4.04 6.37 -8.30
C LEU A 368 -4.58 6.08 -9.70
N ASP A 369 -3.70 5.77 -10.65
CA ASP A 369 -4.18 5.23 -11.92
C ASP A 369 -4.74 3.83 -11.64
N LEU A 370 -6.07 3.74 -11.61
CA LEU A 370 -6.85 2.52 -11.41
C LEU A 370 -7.34 1.97 -12.77
N ARG A 371 -6.84 2.51 -13.88
CA ARG A 371 -7.09 1.98 -15.22
C ARG A 371 -6.21 0.73 -15.42
N VAL A 372 -6.69 -0.39 -14.91
CA VAL A 372 -6.37 -1.72 -15.45
C VAL A 372 -7.40 -2.04 -16.52
#